data_AF-X1FKW9-F1
#
_entry.id   AF-X1FKW9-F1
#
_cell.length_a   1.000
_cell.length_b   1.000
_cell.length_c   1.000
_cell.angle_alpha   90.00
_cell.angle_beta   90.00
_cell.angle_gamma   90.00
#
_symmetry.space_group_name_H-M   'P 1'
#
loop_
_entity.id
_entity.type
_entity.pdbx_description
1 polymer ?
#
loop_
_entity_poly.entity_id
_entity_poly.type
_entity_poly.pdbx_seq_one_letter_code
_entity_poly.pdbx_strand_id
1 'polypeptide(L)' 'MKKVKYREKNRYNEFLSAAKIISEKISKIEGVVGILATGGIGRGYCDDYSDLDLIEGRIQA' A
#
# COMPACT_ATOMS: atom_id res chain seq x y z
N MET A 1 4.12 24.14 -6.23
CA MET A 1 3.77 23.40 -4.99
C MET A 1 4.97 23.35 -4.07
N LYS A 2 4.81 23.75 -2.80
CA LYS A 2 5.89 23.67 -1.79
C LYS A 2 6.06 22.19 -1.41
N LYS A 3 7.25 21.63 -1.60
CA LYS A 3 7.53 20.22 -1.25
C LYS A 3 7.50 20.10 0.28
N VAL A 4 6.58 19.31 0.82
CA VAL A 4 6.57 18.99 2.26
C VAL A 4 7.86 18.24 2.56
N LYS A 5 8.67 18.76 3.48
CA LYS A 5 9.90 18.11 3.92
C LYS A 5 9.56 17.29 5.16
N TYR A 6 9.46 15.98 4.96
CA TYR A 6 9.25 15.04 6.06
C TYR A 6 10.55 14.86 6.85
N ARG A 7 10.39 14.58 8.15
CA ARG A 7 11.51 14.47 9.10
C ARG A 7 12.32 13.20 8.89
N GLU A 8 11.62 12.10 8.64
CA GLU A 8 12.20 10.77 8.56
C GLU A 8 12.65 10.39 7.14
N LYS A 9 13.34 9.25 7.02
CA LYS A 9 13.75 8.70 5.73
C LYS A 9 12.54 8.11 5.01
N ASN A 10 12.36 8.48 3.74
CA ASN A 10 11.35 7.84 2.91
C ASN A 10 11.73 6.38 2.60
N ARG A 11 10.92 5.44 3.07
CA ARG A 11 11.01 3.98 2.87
C ARG A 11 9.97 3.47 1.87
N TYR A 12 9.41 4.35 1.03
CA TYR A 12 8.38 4.02 0.04
C TYR A 12 8.63 2.72 -0.75
N ASN A 13 9.85 2.49 -1.24
CA ASN A 13 10.17 1.28 -2.02
C ASN A 13 10.06 -0.01 -1.21
N GLU A 14 10.38 0.04 0.09
CA GLU A 14 10.26 -1.11 0.99
C GLU A 14 8.77 -1.44 1.23
N PHE A 15 7.96 -0.41 1.50
CA PHE A 15 6.51 -0.55 1.65
C PHE A 15 5.85 -1.03 0.37
N LEU A 16 6.24 -0.51 -0.80
CA LEU A 16 5.71 -0.95 -2.08
C LEU A 16 6.06 -2.42 -2.37
N SER A 17 7.25 -2.87 -1.98
CA SER A 17 7.64 -4.29 -2.08
C SER A 17 6.77 -5.17 -1.17
N ALA A 18 6.59 -4.77 0.09
CA ALA A 18 5.71 -5.46 1.03
C ALA A 18 4.26 -5.51 0.52
N ALA A 19 3.75 -4.40 0.00
CA ALA A 19 2.42 -4.29 -0.59
C ALA A 19 2.20 -5.31 -1.72
N LYS A 20 3.17 -5.47 -2.61
CA LYS A 20 3.09 -6.44 -3.71
C LYS A 20 3.03 -7.88 -3.21
N ILE A 21 3.89 -8.23 -2.26
CA ILE A 21 3.93 -9.58 -1.67
C ILE A 21 2.59 -9.92 -1.00
N ILE A 22 2.04 -8.99 -0.21
CA ILE A 22 0.74 -9.20 0.45
C ILE A 22 -0.40 -9.22 -0.57
N SER A 23 -0.37 -8.33 -1.57
CA SER A 23 -1.39 -8.27 -2.61
C SER A 23 -1.45 -9.57 -3.42
N GLU A 24 -0.31 -10.19 -3.73
CA GLU A 24 -0.27 -11.48 -4.44
C GLU A 24 -0.89 -12.62 -3.62
N LYS A 25 -0.81 -12.55 -2.29
CA LYS A 25 -1.48 -13.53 -1.41
C LYS A 25 -2.99 -13.30 -1.39
N ILE A 26 -3.41 -12.05 -1.22
CA ILE A 26 -4.84 -11.66 -1.20
C ILE A 26 -5.51 -11.95 -2.55
N SER A 27 -4.81 -11.73 -3.67
CA SER A 27 -5.37 -11.96 -5.02
C SER A 27 -5.70 -13.43 -5.31
N LYS A 28 -5.23 -14.37 -4.49
CA LYS A 28 -5.54 -15.81 -4.62
C LYS A 28 -6.84 -16.19 -3.91
N ILE A 29 -7.43 -15.28 -3.14
CA ILE A 29 -8.70 -15.51 -2.44
C ILE A 29 -9.86 -15.39 -3.43
N GLU A 30 -10.77 -16.37 -3.40
CA GLU A 30 -11.94 -16.40 -4.28
C GLU A 30 -12.82 -15.15 -4.12
N GLY A 31 -13.26 -14.61 -5.25
CA GLY A 31 -14.11 -13.42 -5.32
C GLY A 31 -13.34 -12.10 -5.20
N VAL A 32 -12.03 -12.08 -4.91
CA VAL A 32 -11.23 -10.86 -4.98
C VAL A 32 -11.05 -10.44 -6.45
N VAL A 33 -11.42 -9.20 -6.75
CA VAL A 33 -11.35 -8.63 -8.11
C VAL A 33 -10.33 -7.51 -8.26
N GLY A 34 -9.83 -6.98 -7.14
CA GLY A 34 -8.83 -5.92 -7.15
C GLY A 34 -8.32 -5.60 -5.76
N ILE A 35 -7.14 -4.98 -5.70
CA ILE A 35 -6.50 -4.52 -4.47
C ILE A 35 -5.95 -3.12 -4.74
N LEU A 36 -6.30 -2.17 -3.87
CA LEU A 36 -5.87 -0.78 -3.94
C LEU A 36 -4.92 -0.49 -2.78
N ALA A 37 -3.69 -0.08 -3.10
CA ALA A 37 -2.77 0.49 -2.12
C ALA A 37 -3.07 1.99 -1.95
N THR A 38 -3.30 2.41 -0.72
CA THR A 38 -3.65 3.79 -0.37
C THR A 38 -2.61 4.38 0.61
N GLY A 39 -2.97 5.42 1.34
CA GLY A 39 -2.16 5.94 2.44
C GLY A 39 -0.78 6.42 2.00
N GLY A 40 0.25 5.99 2.73
CA GLY A 40 1.65 6.36 2.45
C GLY A 40 2.12 5.95 1.05
N ILE A 41 1.71 4.78 0.58
CA ILE A 41 2.02 4.31 -0.78
C ILE A 41 1.32 5.21 -1.81
N GLY A 42 0.02 5.47 -1.64
CA GLY A 42 -0.73 6.34 -2.55
C GLY A 42 -0.15 7.76 -2.65
N ARG A 43 0.51 8.25 -1.59
CA ARG A 43 1.16 9.58 -1.54
C ARG A 43 2.64 9.57 -1.93
N GLY A 44 3.25 8.39 -2.13
CA GLY A 44 4.68 8.27 -2.45
C GLY A 44 5.64 8.47 -1.27
N TYR A 45 5.16 8.35 -0.04
CA TYR A 45 5.98 8.52 1.16
C TYR A 45 5.53 7.61 2.32
N CYS A 46 6.45 6.79 2.81
CA CYS A 46 6.30 5.96 4.01
C CYS A 46 7.56 6.11 4.87
N ASP A 47 7.43 6.01 6.19
CA ASP A 47 8.54 6.03 7.15
C ASP A 47 8.37 4.96 8.23
N ASP A 48 9.21 4.99 9.26
CA ASP A 48 9.27 3.99 10.34
C ASP A 48 7.99 3.93 11.20
N TYR A 49 7.13 4.93 11.10
CA TYR A 49 5.86 5.00 11.83
C TYR A 49 4.64 4.79 10.91
N SER A 50 4.88 4.52 9.63
CA SER A 50 3.83 4.29 8.65
C SER A 50 3.33 2.85 8.71
N ASP A 51 2.03 2.68 8.57
CA ASP A 51 1.40 1.38 8.35
C ASP A 51 1.22 1.08 6.85
N LEU A 52 0.85 -0.16 6.53
CA LEU A 52 0.54 -0.59 5.18
C LEU A 52 -0.97 -0.61 4.93
N ASP A 53 -1.46 0.38 4.17
CA ASP A 53 -2.87 0.50 3.85
C ASP A 53 -3.23 -0.18 2.50
N LEU A 54 -3.88 -1.34 2.57
CA LEU A 54 -4.44 -2.06 1.41
C LEU A 54 -5.96 -2.23 1.57
N ILE A 55 -6.70 -2.03 0.48
CA ILE A 55 -8.15 -2.27 0.41
C ILE A 55 -8.41 -3.31 -0.68
N GLU A 56 -9.04 -4.44 -0.36
CA GLU A 56 -9.54 -5.36 -1.38
C GLU A 56 -10.96 -5.00 -1.85
N GLY A 57 -11.17 -5.15 -3.17
CA GLY A 57 -12.50 -5.23 -3.76
C GLY A 57 -12.84 -6.69 -3.99
N ARG A 58 -14.04 -7.12 -3.56
CA ARG A 58 -14.52 -8.49 -3.79
C ARG A 58 -15.98 -8.51 -4.23
N ILE A 59 -16.32 -9.50 -5.04
CA ILE A 59 -17.70 -9.85 -5.40
C ILE A 59 -18.09 -11.09 -4.59
N GLN A 60 -19.25 -11.04 -3.95
CA GLN A 60 -19.87 -12.18 -3.29
C GLN A 60 -21.04 -12.65 -4.18
N ALA A 61 -21.10 -13.96 -4.43
CA ALA A 61 -22.18 -14.60 -5.15
C ALA A 61 -23.38 -14.85 -4.22
#